data_AF-A0A8S4QWZ1-F1
#
_entry.id   AF-A0A8S4QWZ1-F1
#
_cell.length_a   1.000
_cell.length_b   1.000
_cell.length_c   1.000
_cell.angle_alpha   90.00
_cell.angle_beta   90.00
_cell.angle_gamma   90.00
#
_symmetry.space_group_name_H-M   'P 1'
#
loop_
_entity.id
_entity.type
_entity.pdbx_description
1 polymer ?
#
loop_
_entity_poly.entity_id
_entity_poly.type
_entity_poly.pdbx_seq_one_letter_code
_entity_poly.pdbx_strand_id
1 'polypeptide(L)'
;DTKLAYINDLTSIKQMEQMKFELAQQLSRIWLGNPGEVQRKRWKEEWFKEGVAGYLAYYLLTQYNDGMVSYKQRLPIDMYGLEMKHKAMAVDWTHTTPALASFNRTLAIDIPKRYKELVTMKTASLLWMVENWLGSEKFHQALVNYINSRRGQYISLIDFMVSLDHDTVDCFHQFFNGSTSSRVLNSWFHQSGYPVVNVLVLRDRTPNAVQLKQVNVCNVI
;
A
#
# COMPACT_ATOMS: atom_id res chain seq x y z
N ASP A 1 -26.22 6.44 -2.03
CA ASP A 1 -25.61 6.24 -3.36
C ASP A 1 -25.38 7.55 -4.13
N THR A 2 -24.50 8.42 -3.63
CA THR A 2 -24.13 9.71 -4.28
C THR A 2 -22.62 9.97 -4.18
N LYS A 3 -21.80 8.91 -4.10
CA LYS A 3 -20.37 9.04 -3.81
C LYS A 3 -19.56 9.79 -4.87
N LEU A 4 -20.07 9.91 -6.10
CA LEU A 4 -19.39 10.56 -7.23
C LEU A 4 -20.20 11.72 -7.85
N ALA A 5 -21.30 12.13 -7.22
CA ALA A 5 -22.12 13.23 -7.74
C ALA A 5 -21.50 14.57 -7.31
N TYR A 6 -20.94 15.31 -8.28
CA TYR A 6 -20.46 16.66 -8.06
C TYR A 6 -21.61 17.66 -8.29
N ILE A 7 -21.92 18.44 -7.27
CA ILE A 7 -22.87 19.55 -7.34
C ILE A 7 -22.11 20.84 -7.05
N ASN A 8 -22.15 21.78 -8.01
CA ASN A 8 -21.57 23.11 -7.85
C ASN A 8 -22.08 23.74 -6.54
N ASP A 9 -21.17 24.40 -5.82
CA ASP A 9 -21.41 25.12 -4.56
C ASP A 9 -21.84 24.27 -3.34
N LEU A 10 -22.13 22.97 -3.50
CA LEU A 10 -22.50 22.07 -2.41
C LEU A 10 -21.45 20.99 -2.10
N THR A 11 -20.49 20.77 -3.01
CA THR A 11 -19.45 19.76 -2.83
C THR A 11 -18.22 20.39 -2.17
N SER A 12 -17.90 19.96 -0.96
CA SER A 12 -16.68 20.43 -0.26
C SER A 12 -15.40 19.91 -0.93
N ILE A 13 -14.29 20.60 -0.72
CA ILE A 13 -12.95 20.19 -1.19
C ILE A 13 -12.61 18.76 -0.75
N LYS A 14 -12.89 18.42 0.52
CA LYS A 14 -12.66 17.07 1.07
C LYS A 14 -13.49 16.00 0.34
N GLN A 15 -14.74 16.30 0.00
CA GLN A 15 -15.57 15.39 -0.79
C GLN A 15 -15.02 15.24 -2.20
N MET A 16 -14.56 16.32 -2.83
CA MET A 16 -13.92 16.25 -4.16
C MET A 16 -12.65 15.41 -4.15
N GLU A 17 -11.79 15.55 -3.14
CA GLU A 17 -10.57 14.72 -3.00
C GLU A 17 -10.92 13.24 -2.85
N GLN A 18 -11.93 12.93 -2.02
CA GLN A 18 -12.42 11.57 -1.87
C GLN A 18 -13.00 11.02 -3.19
N MET A 19 -13.78 11.81 -3.92
CA MET A 19 -14.33 11.44 -5.23
C MET A 19 -13.22 11.13 -6.23
N LYS A 20 -12.20 12.01 -6.32
CA LYS A 20 -11.04 11.84 -7.20
C LYS A 20 -10.28 10.55 -6.86
N PHE A 21 -10.06 10.30 -5.57
CA PHE A 21 -9.41 9.07 -5.11
C PHE A 21 -10.24 7.81 -5.45
N GLU A 22 -11.54 7.81 -5.14
CA GLU A 22 -12.42 6.67 -5.43
C GLU A 22 -12.46 6.38 -6.95
N LEU A 23 -12.55 7.41 -7.79
CA LEU A 23 -12.50 7.27 -9.25
C LEU A 23 -11.14 6.70 -9.70
N ALA A 24 -10.03 7.27 -9.22
CA ALA A 24 -8.68 6.80 -9.54
C ALA A 24 -8.46 5.33 -9.13
N GLN A 25 -9.01 4.91 -7.98
CA GLN A 25 -8.99 3.51 -7.58
C GLN A 25 -9.78 2.62 -8.55
N GLN A 26 -10.99 3.02 -8.96
CA GLN A 26 -11.79 2.24 -9.90
C GLN A 26 -11.07 2.06 -11.25
N LEU A 27 -10.46 3.13 -11.75
CA LEU A 27 -9.65 3.08 -12.98
C LEU A 27 -8.42 2.18 -12.82
N SER A 28 -7.76 2.25 -11.65
CA SER A 28 -6.60 1.39 -11.36
C SER A 28 -6.97 -0.10 -11.32
N ARG A 29 -8.13 -0.45 -10.78
CA ARG A 29 -8.62 -1.85 -10.73
C ARG A 29 -8.76 -2.51 -12.11
N ILE A 30 -8.95 -1.72 -13.18
CA ILE A 30 -9.07 -2.23 -14.56
C ILE A 30 -7.77 -2.89 -15.02
N TRP A 31 -6.62 -2.32 -14.64
CA TRP A 31 -5.30 -2.82 -14.99
C TRP A 31 -4.86 -3.99 -14.11
N LEU A 32 -5.39 -4.05 -12.88
CA LEU A 32 -4.98 -5.03 -11.87
C LEU A 32 -5.71 -6.36 -12.03
N GLY A 33 -5.42 -7.08 -13.11
CA GLY A 33 -5.88 -8.44 -13.36
C GLY A 33 -7.41 -8.55 -13.36
N ASN A 34 -8.03 -8.65 -14.53
CA ASN A 34 -9.42 -9.10 -14.60
C ASN A 34 -9.41 -10.61 -14.75
N PRO A 35 -9.87 -11.35 -13.74
CA PRO A 35 -9.80 -12.79 -13.76
C PRO A 35 -10.80 -13.29 -14.81
N GLY A 36 -10.26 -13.67 -15.97
CA GLY A 36 -10.97 -14.36 -17.06
C GLY A 36 -11.08 -15.87 -16.82
N GLU A 37 -10.64 -16.34 -15.66
CA GLU A 37 -10.62 -17.75 -15.30
C GLU A 37 -12.03 -18.27 -14.97
N VAL A 38 -12.37 -19.43 -15.54
CA VAL A 38 -13.65 -20.14 -15.35
C VAL A 38 -13.79 -20.72 -13.93
N GLN A 39 -12.71 -20.79 -13.15
CA GLN A 39 -12.64 -21.50 -11.86
C GLN A 39 -12.72 -20.56 -10.63
N ARG A 40 -12.91 -21.16 -9.44
CA ARG A 40 -12.92 -20.53 -8.09
C ARG A 40 -11.75 -19.59 -7.76
N LYS A 41 -10.70 -19.55 -8.59
CA LYS A 41 -9.57 -18.63 -8.43
C LYS A 41 -9.91 -17.18 -8.84
N ARG A 42 -11.06 -16.98 -9.50
CA ARG A 42 -11.51 -15.67 -9.96
C ARG A 42 -11.48 -14.59 -8.86
N TRP A 43 -11.75 -14.96 -7.62
CA TRP A 43 -11.92 -14.01 -6.53
C TRP A 43 -10.86 -14.16 -5.43
N LYS A 44 -9.68 -14.69 -5.77
CA LYS A 44 -8.57 -14.83 -4.82
C LYS A 44 -7.84 -13.51 -4.64
N GLU A 45 -7.40 -13.28 -3.41
CA GLU A 45 -6.55 -12.14 -3.03
C GLU A 45 -7.12 -10.78 -3.47
N GLU A 46 -8.46 -10.62 -3.48
CA GLU A 46 -9.11 -9.35 -3.80
C GLU A 46 -8.65 -8.23 -2.87
N TRP A 47 -8.38 -8.53 -1.60
CA TRP A 47 -7.80 -7.56 -0.66
C TRP A 47 -6.50 -6.94 -1.19
N PHE A 48 -5.67 -7.74 -1.89
CA PHE A 48 -4.41 -7.26 -2.46
C PHE A 48 -4.68 -6.39 -3.69
N LYS A 49 -5.67 -6.75 -4.51
CA LYS A 49 -6.16 -5.90 -5.61
C LYS A 49 -6.60 -4.52 -5.09
N GLU A 50 -7.39 -4.49 -4.01
CA GLU A 50 -7.86 -3.26 -3.36
C GLU A 50 -6.69 -2.40 -2.86
N GLY A 51 -5.70 -3.03 -2.23
CA GLY A 51 -4.49 -2.38 -1.74
C GLY A 51 -3.62 -1.78 -2.84
N VAL A 52 -3.33 -2.56 -3.90
CA VAL A 52 -2.55 -2.08 -5.05
C VAL A 52 -3.31 -0.97 -5.79
N ALA A 53 -4.64 -1.08 -5.93
CA ALA A 53 -5.47 -0.02 -6.49
C ALA A 53 -5.40 1.27 -5.67
N GLY A 54 -5.34 1.16 -4.33
CA GLY A 54 -5.15 2.30 -3.44
C GLY A 54 -3.82 3.02 -3.66
N TYR A 55 -2.72 2.26 -3.76
CA TYR A 55 -1.42 2.82 -4.08
C TYR A 55 -1.41 3.54 -5.45
N LEU A 56 -1.89 2.87 -6.50
CA LEU A 56 -1.96 3.43 -7.85
C LEU A 56 -2.86 4.66 -7.93
N ALA A 57 -3.94 4.70 -7.15
CA ALA A 57 -4.82 5.87 -7.10
C ALA A 57 -4.09 7.09 -6.56
N TYR A 58 -3.39 6.97 -5.43
CA TYR A 58 -2.60 8.08 -4.90
C TYR A 58 -1.46 8.48 -5.83
N TYR A 59 -0.77 7.51 -6.43
CA TYR A 59 0.25 7.79 -7.45
C TYR A 59 -0.34 8.55 -8.65
N LEU A 60 -1.51 8.16 -9.15
CA LEU A 60 -2.18 8.87 -10.25
C LEU A 60 -2.55 10.30 -9.84
N LEU A 61 -3.05 10.51 -8.63
CA LEU A 61 -3.41 11.85 -8.14
C LEU A 61 -2.19 12.78 -8.03
N THR A 62 -0.99 12.26 -7.79
CA THR A 62 0.23 13.08 -7.75
C THR A 62 0.67 13.51 -9.15
N GLN A 63 0.33 12.72 -10.18
CA GLN A 63 0.64 13.02 -11.58
C GLN A 63 -0.44 13.88 -12.25
N TYR A 64 -1.69 13.71 -11.82
CA TYR A 64 -2.83 14.39 -12.42
C TYR A 64 -2.74 15.90 -12.24
N ASN A 65 -2.97 16.63 -13.33
CA ASN A 65 -3.09 18.08 -13.31
C ASN A 65 -4.45 18.43 -13.92
N ASP A 66 -5.31 19.11 -13.17
CA ASP A 66 -6.73 19.32 -13.50
C ASP A 66 -6.96 20.41 -14.57
N GLY A 67 -6.02 20.57 -15.51
CA GLY A 67 -6.01 21.65 -16.50
C GLY A 67 -5.86 23.06 -15.91
N MET A 68 -5.90 23.23 -14.58
CA MET A 68 -5.60 24.47 -13.90
C MET A 68 -4.09 24.71 -13.93
N VAL A 69 -3.67 25.75 -14.65
CA VAL A 69 -2.28 26.15 -14.98
C VAL A 69 -1.41 26.49 -13.74
N SER A 70 -1.87 26.24 -12.52
CA SER A 70 -1.06 26.43 -11.32
C SER A 70 -0.36 25.12 -10.94
N TYR A 71 0.90 24.98 -11.35
CA TYR A 71 1.86 23.96 -10.88
C TYR A 71 1.95 23.83 -9.34
N LYS A 72 1.29 24.69 -8.55
CA LYS A 72 1.36 24.74 -7.08
C LYS A 72 0.47 23.74 -6.33
N GLN A 73 -0.33 22.92 -7.02
CA GLN A 73 -1.32 22.05 -6.35
C GLN A 73 -1.10 20.55 -6.56
N ARG A 74 -0.01 20.13 -7.21
CA ARG A 74 0.41 18.73 -7.18
C ARG A 74 0.87 18.41 -5.76
N LEU A 75 0.07 17.63 -5.04
CA LEU A 75 0.50 17.09 -3.76
C LEU A 75 1.51 15.96 -4.05
N PRO A 76 2.72 16.01 -3.46
CA PRO A 76 3.67 14.91 -3.60
C PRO A 76 3.11 13.66 -2.94
N ILE A 77 3.57 12.49 -3.39
CA ILE A 77 3.11 11.21 -2.86
C ILE A 77 3.32 11.11 -1.34
N ASP A 78 4.32 11.81 -0.79
CA ASP A 78 4.63 11.86 0.64
C ASP A 78 3.48 12.41 1.50
N MET A 79 2.72 13.38 0.97
CA MET A 79 1.55 13.94 1.67
C MET A 79 0.45 12.88 1.80
N TYR A 80 0.18 12.16 0.72
CA TYR A 80 -0.73 11.01 0.74
C TYR A 80 -0.16 9.83 1.54
N GLY A 81 1.16 9.63 1.49
CA GLY A 81 1.89 8.64 2.27
C GLY A 81 1.65 8.79 3.76
N LEU A 82 1.67 10.01 4.27
CA LEU A 82 1.34 10.31 5.66
C LEU A 82 -0.12 9.98 5.98
N GLU A 83 -1.06 10.38 5.11
CA GLU A 83 -2.49 10.10 5.27
C GLU A 83 -2.77 8.59 5.30
N MET A 84 -2.22 7.83 4.34
CA MET A 84 -2.35 6.37 4.25
C MET A 84 -1.86 5.70 5.53
N LYS A 85 -0.66 6.09 6.02
CA LYS A 85 -0.08 5.54 7.24
C LYS A 85 -0.97 5.79 8.45
N HIS A 86 -1.42 7.03 8.67
CA HIS A 86 -2.23 7.37 9.83
C HIS A 86 -3.59 6.64 9.82
N LYS A 87 -4.26 6.59 8.67
CA LYS A 87 -5.52 5.85 8.52
C LYS A 87 -5.35 4.36 8.80
N ALA A 88 -4.29 3.75 8.28
CA ALA A 88 -3.98 2.35 8.55
C ALA A 88 -3.69 2.12 10.05
N MET A 89 -2.82 2.93 10.65
CA MET A 89 -2.41 2.81 12.05
C MET A 89 -3.56 2.98 13.04
N ALA A 90 -4.55 3.83 12.72
CA ALA A 90 -5.74 4.05 13.53
C ALA A 90 -6.63 2.79 13.67
N VAL A 91 -6.53 1.86 12.71
CA VAL A 91 -7.27 0.58 12.73
C VAL A 91 -6.39 -0.59 13.19
N ASP A 92 -5.09 -0.53 12.89
CA ASP A 92 -4.17 -1.66 13.03
C ASP A 92 -3.60 -1.86 14.44
N TRP A 93 -3.89 -0.97 15.39
CA TRP A 93 -3.28 -1.04 16.72
C TRP A 93 -3.82 -2.15 17.64
N THR A 94 -5.03 -2.66 17.38
CA THR A 94 -5.70 -3.63 18.28
C THR A 94 -5.26 -5.07 18.04
N HIS A 95 -5.18 -5.89 19.10
CA HIS A 95 -4.94 -7.34 19.00
C HIS A 95 -5.98 -8.09 18.15
N THR A 96 -7.19 -7.54 18.01
CA THR A 96 -8.26 -8.15 17.22
C THR A 96 -8.13 -7.87 15.72
N THR A 97 -7.21 -6.99 15.31
CA THR A 97 -7.00 -6.68 13.91
C THR A 97 -6.30 -7.86 13.23
N PRO A 98 -6.88 -8.44 12.16
CA PRO A 98 -6.27 -9.55 11.46
C PRO A 98 -5.11 -9.11 10.57
N ALA A 99 -4.15 -9.99 10.35
CA ALA A 99 -3.11 -9.78 9.34
C ALA A 99 -3.73 -9.69 7.94
N LEU A 100 -3.14 -8.88 7.04
CA LEU A 100 -3.68 -8.65 5.70
C LEU A 100 -3.82 -9.95 4.89
N ALA A 101 -2.82 -10.83 4.95
CA ALA A 101 -2.83 -12.12 4.24
C ALA A 101 -3.94 -13.08 4.71
N SER A 102 -4.56 -12.84 5.87
CA SER A 102 -5.71 -13.66 6.32
C SER A 102 -6.93 -13.51 5.41
N PHE A 103 -7.02 -12.41 4.65
CA PHE A 103 -8.11 -12.15 3.70
C PHE A 103 -7.92 -12.84 2.34
N ASN A 104 -6.90 -13.70 2.15
CA ASN A 104 -6.56 -14.33 0.85
C ASN A 104 -7.74 -15.06 0.17
N ARG A 105 -8.73 -15.52 0.94
CA ARG A 105 -9.93 -16.23 0.45
C ARG A 105 -11.23 -15.46 0.71
N THR A 106 -11.15 -14.21 1.13
CA THR A 106 -12.30 -13.36 1.44
C THR A 106 -12.61 -12.49 0.23
N LEU A 107 -13.87 -12.47 -0.20
CA LEU A 107 -14.34 -11.53 -1.22
C LEU A 107 -14.26 -10.11 -0.65
N ALA A 108 -13.90 -9.12 -1.46
CA ALA A 108 -13.80 -7.71 -1.07
C ALA A 108 -15.12 -7.16 -0.51
N ILE A 109 -16.26 -7.69 -0.98
CA ILE A 109 -17.58 -7.33 -0.46
C ILE A 109 -17.77 -7.83 0.98
N ASP A 110 -17.21 -9.00 1.31
CA ASP A 110 -17.33 -9.67 2.61
C ASP A 110 -16.30 -9.16 3.63
N ILE A 111 -15.28 -8.42 3.20
CA ILE A 111 -14.34 -7.76 4.12
C ILE A 111 -15.14 -6.80 5.01
N PRO A 112 -15.10 -6.95 6.35
CA PRO A 112 -15.84 -6.10 7.25
C PRO A 112 -15.52 -4.62 7.00
N LYS A 113 -16.55 -3.76 7.04
CA LYS A 113 -16.41 -2.32 6.74
C LYS A 113 -15.25 -1.65 7.50
N ARG A 114 -15.05 -2.03 8.77
CA ARG A 114 -13.96 -1.53 9.62
C ARG A 114 -12.55 -1.84 9.10
N TYR A 115 -12.40 -2.91 8.31
CA TYR A 115 -11.10 -3.35 7.76
C TYR A 115 -10.92 -2.96 6.29
N LYS A 116 -11.94 -2.43 5.61
CA LYS A 116 -11.78 -1.96 4.22
C LYS A 116 -10.72 -0.86 4.11
N GLU A 117 -10.72 0.08 5.07
CA GLU A 117 -9.71 1.13 5.13
C GLU A 117 -8.33 0.58 5.48
N LEU A 118 -8.24 -0.39 6.41
CA LEU A 118 -6.99 -1.10 6.72
C LEU A 118 -6.40 -1.77 5.47
N VAL A 119 -7.20 -2.58 4.76
CA VAL A 119 -6.77 -3.33 3.57
C VAL A 119 -6.22 -2.38 2.51
N THR A 120 -6.94 -1.31 2.21
CA THR A 120 -6.51 -0.33 1.21
C THR A 120 -5.28 0.45 1.68
N MET A 121 -5.35 1.08 2.86
CA MET A 121 -4.36 2.06 3.31
C MET A 121 -3.08 1.41 3.83
N LYS A 122 -3.16 0.28 4.53
CA LYS A 122 -1.97 -0.44 5.02
C LYS A 122 -1.21 -1.02 3.83
N THR A 123 -1.90 -1.70 2.92
CA THR A 123 -1.24 -2.25 1.72
C THR A 123 -0.60 -1.15 0.89
N ALA A 124 -1.31 -0.05 0.64
CA ALA A 124 -0.74 1.07 -0.13
C ALA A 124 0.46 1.72 0.58
N SER A 125 0.42 1.87 1.91
CA SER A 125 1.56 2.35 2.71
C SER A 125 2.77 1.42 2.60
N LEU A 126 2.55 0.10 2.60
CA LEU A 126 3.62 -0.89 2.46
C LEU A 126 4.23 -0.87 1.06
N LEU A 127 3.42 -0.71 0.01
CA LEU A 127 3.92 -0.57 -1.36
C LEU A 127 4.74 0.72 -1.52
N TRP A 128 4.27 1.84 -0.97
CA TRP A 128 5.02 3.09 -0.96
C TRP A 128 6.31 2.99 -0.13
N MET A 129 6.30 2.26 0.99
CA MET A 129 7.53 1.98 1.76
C MET A 129 8.55 1.19 0.93
N VAL A 130 8.10 0.18 0.17
CA VAL A 130 8.96 -0.59 -0.73
C VAL A 130 9.44 0.26 -1.91
N GLU A 131 8.60 1.12 -2.47
CA GLU A 131 9.00 2.08 -3.51
C GLU A 131 10.12 3.01 -3.01
N ASN A 132 9.95 3.61 -1.83
CA ASN A 132 10.98 4.47 -1.24
C ASN A 132 12.29 3.71 -0.98
N TRP A 133 12.19 2.43 -0.65
CA TRP A 133 13.34 1.59 -0.39
C TRP A 133 14.09 1.17 -1.67
N LEU A 134 13.36 0.77 -2.72
CA LEU A 134 13.94 0.29 -3.99
C LEU A 134 14.26 1.43 -4.98
N GLY A 135 13.68 2.60 -4.77
CA GLY A 135 13.64 3.70 -5.74
C GLY A 135 12.47 3.55 -6.71
N SER A 136 11.79 4.66 -7.00
CA SER A 136 10.58 4.70 -7.81
C SER A 136 10.74 4.06 -9.18
N GLU A 137 11.82 4.34 -9.91
CA GLU A 137 12.03 3.81 -11.26
C GLU A 137 12.04 2.28 -11.29
N LYS A 138 12.83 1.65 -10.42
CA LYS A 138 12.93 0.18 -10.33
C LYS A 138 11.63 -0.44 -9.84
N PHE A 139 11.02 0.16 -8.82
CA PHE A 139 9.74 -0.32 -8.30
C PHE A 139 8.62 -0.26 -9.35
N HIS A 140 8.48 0.85 -10.08
CA HIS A 140 7.47 1.01 -11.12
C HIS A 140 7.73 0.08 -12.30
N GLN A 141 8.98 -0.11 -12.70
CA GLN A 141 9.34 -1.09 -13.74
C GLN A 141 8.91 -2.50 -13.33
N ALA A 142 9.23 -2.94 -12.11
CA ALA A 142 8.83 -4.23 -11.59
C ALA A 142 7.31 -4.38 -11.46
N LEU A 143 6.62 -3.33 -11.01
CA LEU A 143 5.15 -3.31 -10.92
C LEU A 143 4.50 -3.44 -12.30
N VAL A 144 5.03 -2.77 -13.32
CA VAL A 144 4.54 -2.88 -14.70
C VAL A 144 4.76 -4.29 -15.26
N ASN A 145 5.95 -4.86 -15.07
CA ASN A 145 6.25 -6.24 -15.46
C ASN A 145 5.30 -7.24 -14.81
N TYR A 146 5.09 -7.09 -13.50
CA TYR A 146 4.14 -7.89 -12.75
C TYR A 146 2.71 -7.78 -13.29
N ILE A 147 2.18 -6.56 -13.45
CA ILE A 147 0.83 -6.32 -13.98
C ILE A 147 0.66 -6.95 -15.37
N ASN A 148 1.67 -6.81 -16.23
CA ASN A 148 1.67 -7.41 -17.56
C ASN A 148 1.67 -8.95 -17.50
N SER A 149 2.43 -9.55 -16.59
CA SER A 149 2.46 -11.01 -16.38
C SER A 149 1.11 -11.59 -15.91
N ARG A 150 0.27 -10.76 -15.28
CA ARG A 150 -1.04 -11.15 -14.72
C ARG A 150 -2.24 -10.76 -15.59
N ARG A 151 -2.03 -10.36 -16.85
CA ARG A 151 -3.15 -10.07 -17.77
C ARG A 151 -4.05 -11.30 -17.95
N GLY A 152 -5.34 -11.15 -17.67
CA GLY A 152 -6.33 -12.22 -17.74
C GLY A 152 -6.36 -13.18 -16.52
N GLN A 153 -5.45 -12.99 -15.57
CA GLN A 153 -5.37 -13.75 -14.32
C GLN A 153 -5.76 -12.88 -13.12
N TYR A 154 -6.03 -13.50 -11.98
CA TYR A 154 -6.20 -12.76 -10.73
C TYR A 154 -4.86 -12.17 -10.26
N ILE A 155 -4.87 -11.09 -9.48
CA ILE A 155 -3.64 -10.59 -8.85
C ILE A 155 -3.16 -11.56 -7.77
N SER A 156 -1.85 -11.81 -7.65
CA SER A 156 -1.32 -12.62 -6.55
C SER A 156 -0.17 -12.00 -5.77
N LEU A 157 -0.28 -12.00 -4.43
CA LEU A 157 0.75 -11.44 -3.55
C LEU A 157 2.08 -12.19 -3.68
N ILE A 158 2.05 -13.52 -3.76
CA ILE A 158 3.28 -14.33 -3.88
C ILE A 158 3.98 -14.02 -5.20
N ASP A 159 3.24 -14.03 -6.31
CA ASP A 159 3.80 -13.74 -7.63
C ASP A 159 4.31 -12.29 -7.72
N PHE A 160 3.67 -11.34 -7.02
CA PHE A 160 4.15 -9.96 -6.91
C PHE A 160 5.50 -9.90 -6.20
N MET A 161 5.62 -10.56 -5.05
CA MET A 161 6.87 -10.61 -4.29
C MET A 161 8.00 -11.28 -5.07
N VAL A 162 7.71 -12.35 -5.82
CA VAL A 162 8.69 -13.01 -6.70
C VAL A 162 9.12 -12.11 -7.85
N SER A 163 8.17 -11.41 -8.49
CA SER A 163 8.47 -10.47 -9.58
C SER A 163 9.33 -9.30 -9.08
N LEU A 164 9.02 -8.76 -7.89
CA LEU A 164 9.83 -7.72 -7.27
C LEU A 164 11.27 -8.19 -7.03
N ASP A 165 11.44 -9.37 -6.44
CA ASP A 165 12.78 -9.92 -6.16
C ASP A 165 13.57 -10.12 -7.46
N HIS A 166 12.94 -10.67 -8.51
CA HIS A 166 13.58 -10.87 -9.80
C HIS A 166 14.02 -9.55 -10.47
N ASP A 167 13.15 -8.54 -10.47
CA ASP A 167 13.42 -7.29 -11.19
C ASP A 167 14.31 -6.32 -10.39
N THR A 168 14.63 -6.66 -9.13
CA THR A 168 15.49 -5.86 -8.26
C THR A 168 16.74 -6.60 -7.80
N VAL A 169 17.15 -7.68 -8.48
CA VAL A 169 18.35 -8.49 -8.17
C VAL A 169 19.62 -7.65 -7.94
N ASP A 170 19.83 -6.61 -8.74
CA ASP A 170 21.00 -5.73 -8.61
C ASP A 170 21.00 -4.92 -7.30
N CYS A 171 19.83 -4.70 -6.69
CA CYS A 171 19.69 -4.04 -5.40
C CYS A 171 20.08 -4.95 -4.22
N PHE A 172 20.18 -6.27 -4.40
CA PHE A 172 20.37 -7.22 -3.28
C PHE A 172 21.69 -7.01 -2.53
N HIS A 173 22.72 -6.47 -3.18
CA HIS A 173 24.02 -6.24 -2.58
C HIS A 173 24.07 -4.96 -1.74
N GLN A 174 23.05 -4.09 -1.81
CA GLN A 174 23.03 -2.78 -1.15
C GLN A 174 22.13 -2.73 0.09
N PHE A 175 21.25 -3.72 0.33
CA PHE A 175 20.15 -3.55 1.28
C PHE A 175 19.99 -4.69 2.31
N PHE A 176 19.69 -4.29 3.55
CA PHE A 176 19.41 -5.13 4.74
C PHE A 176 20.18 -6.46 4.79
N ASN A 177 21.50 -6.41 4.62
CA ASN A 177 22.37 -7.57 4.79
C ASN A 177 21.98 -8.74 3.85
N GLY A 178 21.49 -8.45 2.64
CA GLY A 178 21.03 -9.44 1.66
C GLY A 178 19.56 -9.90 1.83
N SER A 179 18.71 -9.10 2.50
CA SER A 179 17.27 -9.41 2.64
C SER A 179 16.48 -9.01 1.38
N THR A 180 15.66 -9.92 0.87
CA THR A 180 14.82 -9.72 -0.32
C THR A 180 13.59 -8.87 -0.02
N SER A 181 12.98 -8.26 -1.05
CA SER A 181 11.72 -7.54 -0.88
C SER A 181 10.58 -8.45 -0.46
N SER A 182 10.57 -9.68 -0.98
CA SER A 182 9.64 -10.72 -0.53
C SER A 182 9.74 -11.00 0.96
N ARG A 183 10.95 -11.13 1.53
CA ARG A 183 11.13 -11.41 2.96
C ARG A 183 10.58 -10.29 3.83
N VAL A 184 10.86 -9.04 3.46
CA VAL A 184 10.35 -7.86 4.16
C VAL A 184 8.81 -7.84 4.08
N LEU A 185 8.25 -7.83 2.87
CA LEU A 185 6.80 -7.79 2.65
C LEU A 185 6.07 -8.96 3.31
N ASN A 186 6.66 -10.15 3.31
CA ASN A 186 6.07 -11.33 3.93
C ASN A 186 5.84 -11.11 5.44
N SER A 187 6.80 -10.51 6.16
CA SER A 187 6.59 -10.17 7.58
C SER A 187 5.47 -9.14 7.79
N TRP A 188 5.36 -8.14 6.91
CA TRP A 188 4.36 -7.08 7.03
C TRP A 188 2.94 -7.53 6.68
N PHE A 189 2.79 -8.46 5.72
CA PHE A 189 1.48 -8.96 5.31
C PHE A 189 0.94 -10.08 6.20
N HIS A 190 1.80 -10.85 6.86
CA HIS A 190 1.39 -12.00 7.69
C HIS A 190 1.33 -11.70 9.19
N GLN A 191 1.70 -10.49 9.62
CA GLN A 191 1.62 -10.08 11.01
C GLN A 191 0.62 -8.93 11.19
N SER A 192 -0.18 -9.01 12.25
CA SER A 192 -1.06 -7.94 12.70
C SER A 192 -0.28 -6.80 13.34
N GLY A 193 -0.79 -5.57 13.23
CA GLY A 193 -0.14 -4.40 13.80
C GLY A 193 1.05 -3.91 13.01
N TYR A 194 1.77 -2.99 13.62
CA TYR A 194 2.96 -2.33 13.11
C TYR A 194 4.00 -2.18 14.23
N PRO A 195 5.30 -2.08 13.89
CA PRO A 195 6.34 -1.90 14.89
C PRO A 195 6.35 -0.46 15.41
N VAL A 196 6.44 -0.33 16.72
CA VAL A 196 6.88 0.90 17.41
C VAL A 196 8.38 0.79 17.64
N VAL A 197 9.15 1.73 17.10
CA VAL A 197 10.60 1.77 17.26
C VAL A 197 10.96 2.73 18.38
N ASN A 198 11.41 2.18 19.50
CA ASN A 198 11.93 2.96 20.63
C ASN A 198 13.37 3.36 20.35
N VAL A 199 13.65 4.65 20.44
CA VAL A 199 14.98 5.25 20.20
C VAL A 199 15.55 5.73 21.53
N LEU A 200 16.66 5.12 21.95
CA LEU A 200 17.41 5.54 23.13
C LEU A 200 18.73 6.17 22.70
N VAL A 201 18.89 7.46 22.97
CA VAL A 201 20.10 8.23 22.63
C VAL A 201 21.01 8.32 23.87
N LEU A 202 22.15 7.66 23.81
CA LEU A 202 23.14 7.56 24.88
C LEU A 202 24.30 8.51 24.57
N ARG A 203 24.24 9.72 25.13
CA ARG A 203 25.19 10.82 24.89
C ARG A 203 26.39 10.85 25.85
N ASP A 204 26.34 10.04 26.90
CA ASP A 204 27.39 9.99 27.93
C ASP A 204 28.27 8.73 27.82
N ARG A 205 28.21 8.05 26.66
CA ARG A 205 29.09 6.92 26.32
C ARG A 205 30.19 7.40 25.38
N THR A 206 31.35 6.75 25.45
CA THR A 206 32.43 6.90 24.47
C THR A 206 32.53 5.62 23.63
N PRO A 207 32.06 5.59 22.37
CA PRO A 207 31.38 6.66 21.63
C PRO A 207 29.90 6.82 22.00
N ASN A 208 29.33 7.98 21.64
CA ASN A 208 27.88 8.18 21.66
C ASN A 208 27.19 7.02 20.92
N ALA A 209 26.08 6.53 21.48
CA ALA A 209 25.36 5.40 20.92
C ALA A 209 23.88 5.71 20.76
N VAL A 210 23.28 5.24 19.67
CA VAL A 210 21.83 5.20 19.49
C VAL A 210 21.40 3.75 19.51
N GLN A 211 20.52 3.39 20.44
CA GLN A 211 19.94 2.05 20.52
C GLN A 211 18.51 2.08 19.98
N LEU A 212 18.22 1.18 19.05
CA LEU A 212 16.90 1.01 18.45
C LEU A 212 16.32 -0.33 18.93
N LYS A 213 15.11 -0.30 19.47
CA LYS A 213 14.36 -1.50 19.85
C LYS A 213 12.96 -1.43 19.28
N GLN A 214 12.57 -2.41 18.48
CA GLN A 214 11.20 -2.52 17.99
C GLN A 214 10.34 -3.37 18.92
N VAL A 215 9.07 -3.01 19.08
CA VAL A 215 8.02 -3.80 19.72
C VAL A 215 6.77 -3.70 18.85
N ASN A 216 5.99 -4.77 18.71
CA ASN A 216 4.71 -4.70 18.01
C ASN A 216 3.75 -3.79 18.80
N VAL A 217 3.08 -2.83 18.14
CA VAL A 217 2.12 -1.90 18.77
C VAL A 217 1.07 -2.62 19.61
N CYS A 218 0.63 -3.80 19.17
CA CYS A 218 -0.34 -4.57 19.92
C CYS A 218 0.19 -4.98 21.30
N ASN A 219 1.50 -5.13 21.48
CA ASN A 219 2.11 -5.50 22.77
C ASN A 219 2.50 -4.29 23.63
N VAL A 220 2.24 -3.06 23.16
CA VAL A 220 2.59 -1.82 23.86
C VAL A 220 1.38 -1.23 24.60
N ILE A 221 0.17 -1.52 24.11
CA ILE A 221 -1.11 -0.99 24.60
C ILE A 221 -1.83 -2.08 25.38
#